data_AF-A0A9N8HKX3-F1
#
_entry.id   AF-A0A9N8HKX3-F1
#
_cell.length_a   1.000
_cell.length_b   1.000
_cell.length_c   1.000
_cell.angle_alpha   90.00
_cell.angle_beta   90.00
_cell.angle_gamma   90.00
#
_symmetry.space_group_name_H-M   'P 1'
#
loop_
_entity.id
_entity.type
_entity.pdbx_description
1 polymer ?
#
loop_
_entity_poly.entity_id
_entity_poly.type
_entity_poly.pdbx_seq_one_letter_code
_entity_poly.pdbx_strand_id
1 'polypeptide(L)'
;MDRRPRNAVAGLLMLVLGVVVVALTQTNNPSSATFELTAGEKDGGDETPPMVRRDRNLDENEGTTAPTTATESSTTAPTTVTESSTTGPSQAPPTWSPTRYQGPNPCEGKRPDLPNALCFVEGIPQTGEQAPANVTEGYLGLRDTLGVVPVTVPFWQVASCPVGVYWKLGAEHYSYGEYDETGTGPMEDASSDDVRQGYQCQHYDASDPKFTTEFDWQHCDGMTVGQTYEIQWPHSAAGACGTIWQYQHPFLDGVFCRDSVLVDTAAELGVQAQVFTVVNDDSYYYHDLMRGMIVDEYSDRGTDVAMYTGSYTLGGGLDNTVCSQFTPLTWHVDRKCHLISASSMDKLCEDMKRQSDDFITGVALSPQSARELVSDNLAANNQVSGGAGTAIGK
;
A
#
# COMPACT_ATOMS: atom_id res chain seq x y z
N MET A 1 -82.29 -2.52 21.81
CA MET A 1 -82.72 -2.12 20.46
C MET A 1 -81.61 -1.21 19.96
N ASP A 2 -80.87 -1.43 18.89
CA ASP A 2 -81.07 -2.27 17.72
C ASP A 2 -79.71 -2.52 17.04
N ARG A 3 -79.73 -3.38 16.02
CA ARG A 3 -78.69 -4.22 15.44
C ARG A 3 -77.66 -3.48 14.55
N ARG A 4 -76.51 -4.16 14.32
CA ARG A 4 -75.59 -4.07 13.14
C ARG A 4 -76.40 -4.14 11.80
N PRO A 5 -75.87 -3.87 10.56
CA PRO A 5 -74.48 -4.16 10.10
C PRO A 5 -73.87 -3.42 8.84
N ARG A 6 -72.59 -3.77 8.55
CA ARG A 6 -71.90 -4.02 7.25
C ARG A 6 -71.57 -2.89 6.23
N ASN A 7 -70.27 -2.76 5.89
CA ASN A 7 -69.62 -2.92 4.56
C ASN A 7 -68.17 -2.39 4.67
N ALA A 8 -67.08 -3.18 4.62
CA ALA A 8 -66.47 -3.91 3.50
C ALA A 8 -66.02 -3.02 2.33
N VAL A 9 -64.74 -2.60 2.32
CA VAL A 9 -63.91 -2.49 1.09
C VAL A 9 -62.47 -2.83 1.47
N ALA A 10 -61.96 -3.92 0.89
CA ALA A 10 -60.57 -4.32 0.89
C ALA A 10 -59.84 -3.59 -0.23
N GLY A 11 -58.73 -2.91 0.08
CA GLY A 11 -57.81 -2.32 -0.88
C GLY A 11 -56.58 -3.22 -1.03
N LEU A 12 -56.62 -4.08 -2.05
CA LEU A 12 -55.51 -4.91 -2.50
C LEU A 12 -54.54 -4.03 -3.31
N LEU A 13 -53.38 -3.68 -2.75
CA LEU A 13 -52.33 -2.99 -3.50
C LEU A 13 -51.50 -4.06 -4.23
N MET A 14 -51.80 -4.28 -5.51
CA MET A 14 -50.91 -5.03 -6.41
C MET A 14 -49.64 -4.20 -6.65
N LEU A 15 -48.51 -4.66 -6.12
CA LEU A 15 -47.20 -4.21 -6.56
C LEU A 15 -46.89 -4.95 -7.88
N VAL A 16 -46.89 -4.22 -8.98
CA VAL A 16 -46.43 -4.71 -10.28
C VAL A 16 -44.90 -4.77 -10.24
N LEU A 17 -44.36 -5.95 -9.95
CA LEU A 17 -42.95 -6.27 -10.22
C LEU A 17 -42.80 -6.45 -11.74
N GLY A 18 -42.28 -5.42 -12.40
CA GLY A 18 -41.80 -5.51 -13.77
C GLY A 18 -40.55 -6.38 -13.82
N VAL A 19 -40.73 -7.68 -14.06
CA VAL A 19 -39.66 -8.59 -14.47
C VAL A 19 -39.35 -8.30 -15.93
N VAL A 20 -38.24 -7.60 -16.19
CA VAL A 20 -37.66 -7.52 -17.53
C VAL A 20 -36.99 -8.86 -17.81
N VAL A 21 -37.71 -9.75 -18.49
CA VAL A 21 -37.16 -10.96 -19.09
C VAL A 21 -36.38 -10.53 -20.33
N VAL A 22 -35.05 -10.44 -20.22
CA VAL A 22 -34.19 -10.36 -21.40
C VAL A 22 -34.15 -11.75 -22.03
N ALA A 23 -34.88 -11.91 -23.14
CA ALA A 23 -34.81 -13.08 -23.99
C ALA A 23 -33.46 -13.11 -24.72
N LEU A 24 -32.53 -13.95 -24.26
CA LEU A 24 -31.35 -14.32 -25.04
C LEU A 24 -31.77 -15.40 -26.04
N THR A 25 -31.81 -15.03 -27.30
CA THR A 25 -31.94 -15.94 -28.43
C THR A 25 -30.68 -16.80 -28.52
N GLN A 26 -30.81 -18.08 -28.17
CA GLN A 26 -29.84 -19.12 -28.49
C GLN A 26 -29.74 -19.28 -30.01
N THR A 27 -28.53 -19.12 -30.56
CA THR A 27 -28.17 -19.69 -31.86
C THR A 27 -27.27 -20.90 -31.59
N ASN A 28 -27.78 -22.07 -31.97
CA ASN A 28 -27.07 -23.34 -31.92
C ASN A 28 -25.97 -23.37 -32.99
N ASN A 29 -24.74 -23.73 -32.61
CA ASN A 29 -23.90 -24.54 -33.48
C ASN A 29 -22.90 -25.38 -32.64
N PRO A 30 -22.94 -26.72 -32.73
CA PRO A 30 -22.04 -27.59 -31.99
C PRO A 30 -20.77 -27.85 -32.82
N SER A 31 -19.60 -27.69 -32.21
CA SER A 31 -18.40 -28.38 -32.69
C SER A 31 -17.78 -29.15 -31.53
N SER A 32 -17.77 -30.46 -31.75
CA SER A 32 -17.29 -31.52 -30.89
C SER A 32 -15.79 -31.43 -30.64
N ALA A 33 -15.38 -31.44 -29.37
CA ALA A 33 -14.07 -31.91 -28.96
C ALA A 33 -14.29 -33.05 -27.97
N THR A 34 -14.07 -34.26 -28.47
CA THR A 34 -13.91 -35.50 -27.70
C THR A 34 -12.70 -35.38 -26.78
N PHE A 35 -12.91 -35.57 -25.48
CA PHE A 35 -11.83 -35.77 -24.51
C PHE A 35 -11.95 -37.21 -23.99
N GLU A 36 -10.99 -38.04 -24.38
CA GLU A 36 -10.85 -39.40 -23.88
C GLU A 36 -10.26 -39.36 -22.46
N LEU A 37 -10.97 -40.02 -21.53
CA LEU A 37 -10.48 -40.34 -20.19
C LEU A 37 -9.62 -41.60 -20.30
N THR A 38 -8.32 -41.48 -20.05
CA THR A 38 -7.48 -42.63 -19.65
C THR A 38 -7.02 -42.44 -18.22
N ALA A 39 -7.57 -43.28 -17.35
CA ALA A 39 -7.10 -43.50 -15.99
C ALA A 39 -5.73 -44.20 -16.02
N GLY A 40 -4.80 -43.71 -15.22
CA GLY A 40 -3.49 -44.33 -14.96
C GLY A 40 -3.14 -44.16 -13.49
N GLU A 41 -3.38 -45.21 -12.72
CA GLU A 41 -3.01 -45.37 -11.32
C GLU A 41 -1.58 -45.95 -11.23
N LYS A 42 -0.70 -45.37 -10.40
CA LYS A 42 0.27 -46.08 -9.51
C LYS A 42 1.26 -45.15 -8.80
N ASP A 43 1.26 -45.27 -7.47
CA ASP A 43 2.37 -45.47 -6.52
C ASP A 43 3.73 -44.73 -6.66
N GLY A 44 4.08 -43.97 -5.60
CA GLY A 44 5.26 -44.26 -4.75
C GLY A 44 6.56 -43.46 -4.94
N GLY A 45 7.10 -42.93 -3.82
CA GLY A 45 8.49 -42.47 -3.59
C GLY A 45 8.68 -40.97 -3.80
N ASP A 46 8.79 -40.13 -2.76
CA ASP A 46 9.95 -39.96 -1.87
C ASP A 46 11.29 -40.03 -2.60
N GLU A 47 11.86 -38.86 -2.91
CA GLU A 47 13.27 -38.51 -2.71
C GLU A 47 13.53 -37.08 -3.21
N THR A 48 13.85 -36.20 -2.27
CA THR A 48 14.42 -34.87 -2.51
C THR A 48 15.90 -34.98 -2.92
N PRO A 49 16.36 -34.30 -3.99
CA PRO A 49 17.79 -34.16 -4.24
C PRO A 49 18.35 -32.92 -3.51
N PRO A 50 19.53 -33.02 -2.86
CA PRO A 50 20.15 -31.89 -2.17
C PRO A 50 20.80 -30.94 -3.19
N MET A 51 20.44 -29.66 -3.17
CA MET A 51 21.20 -28.65 -3.89
C MET A 51 22.43 -28.23 -3.09
N VAL A 52 23.55 -28.39 -3.77
CA VAL A 52 24.94 -28.24 -3.33
C VAL A 52 25.24 -26.79 -2.94
N ARG A 53 25.74 -26.62 -1.70
CA ARG A 53 26.43 -25.41 -1.24
C ARG A 53 27.62 -25.13 -2.16
N ARG A 54 27.66 -23.94 -2.76
CA ARG A 54 28.90 -23.38 -3.31
C ARG A 54 29.41 -22.33 -2.34
N ASP A 55 30.41 -22.75 -1.56
CA ASP A 55 31.32 -21.85 -0.87
C ASP A 55 32.04 -20.96 -1.89
N ARG A 56 32.11 -19.66 -1.60
CA ARG A 56 33.11 -18.78 -2.21
C ARG A 56 33.54 -17.73 -1.19
N ASN A 57 34.48 -18.12 -0.35
CA ASN A 57 35.45 -17.21 0.26
C ASN A 57 36.60 -17.01 -0.73
N LEU A 58 36.95 -15.78 -1.06
CA LEU A 58 38.33 -15.35 -1.29
C LEU A 58 38.45 -13.86 -0.95
N ASP A 59 39.40 -13.61 -0.05
CA ASP A 59 39.85 -12.33 0.50
C ASP A 59 40.71 -11.50 -0.48
N GLU A 60 41.00 -10.27 -0.02
CA GLU A 60 42.14 -9.37 -0.33
C GLU A 60 42.08 -8.57 -1.65
N ASN A 61 41.89 -7.25 -1.63
CA ASN A 61 42.74 -6.13 -1.16
C ASN A 61 43.96 -5.86 -2.06
N GLU A 62 43.94 -4.74 -2.81
CA GLU A 62 45.11 -3.87 -3.05
C GLU A 62 44.68 -2.60 -3.80
N GLY A 63 45.01 -1.43 -3.25
CA GLY A 63 44.87 -0.14 -3.91
C GLY A 63 45.99 0.13 -4.92
N THR A 64 45.95 1.31 -5.58
CA THR A 64 47.07 2.26 -5.74
C THR A 64 46.79 3.28 -6.87
N THR A 65 46.90 4.56 -6.49
CA THR A 65 47.27 5.78 -7.24
C THR A 65 46.41 6.39 -8.36
N ALA A 66 46.06 7.65 -8.11
CA ALA A 66 45.78 8.70 -9.08
C ALA A 66 47.07 9.36 -9.61
N PRO A 67 47.03 10.04 -10.77
CA PRO A 67 48.03 11.05 -11.11
C PRO A 67 47.43 12.47 -11.17
N THR A 68 48.08 13.36 -10.43
CA THR A 68 47.97 14.82 -10.45
C THR A 68 48.59 15.39 -11.72
N THR A 69 48.00 16.45 -12.30
CA THR A 69 48.76 17.37 -13.18
C THR A 69 48.30 18.80 -12.91
N ALA A 70 49.23 19.58 -12.35
CA ALA A 70 49.12 21.02 -12.19
C ALA A 70 49.60 21.73 -13.46
N THR A 71 49.05 22.90 -13.76
CA THR A 71 49.65 23.87 -14.67
C THR A 71 49.42 25.27 -14.10
N GLU A 72 50.52 25.98 -13.86
CA GLU A 72 50.61 27.35 -13.36
C GLU A 72 50.59 28.39 -14.50
N SER A 73 50.52 29.66 -14.07
CA SER A 73 50.76 30.94 -14.76
C SER A 73 49.54 31.60 -15.42
N SER A 74 49.28 32.91 -15.29
CA SER A 74 50.12 34.02 -14.82
C SER A 74 49.27 35.25 -14.45
N THR A 75 49.80 36.03 -13.52
CA THR A 75 49.36 37.30 -12.92
C THR A 75 49.17 38.47 -13.89
N THR A 76 48.09 39.26 -13.71
CA THR A 76 48.09 40.72 -13.88
C THR A 76 47.07 41.38 -12.94
N ALA A 77 47.47 42.46 -12.24
CA ALA A 77 46.63 43.32 -11.40
C ALA A 77 46.89 44.80 -11.79
N PRO A 78 46.18 45.82 -11.27
CA PRO A 78 44.82 45.88 -10.70
C PRO A 78 43.96 46.99 -11.38
N THR A 79 42.65 47.04 -11.12
CA THR A 79 41.88 48.28 -11.27
C THR A 79 40.98 48.45 -10.06
N THR A 80 41.22 49.56 -9.36
CA THR A 80 40.61 49.99 -8.12
C THR A 80 39.14 50.32 -8.32
N VAL A 81 38.25 49.68 -7.56
CA VAL A 81 36.90 50.19 -7.33
C VAL A 81 36.67 50.19 -5.83
N THR A 82 36.58 51.39 -5.29
CA THR A 82 36.27 51.68 -3.90
C THR A 82 34.77 51.47 -3.71
N GLU A 83 34.36 50.54 -2.85
CA GLU A 83 32.98 50.52 -2.38
C GLU A 83 32.90 50.30 -0.87
N SER A 84 31.99 51.08 -0.31
CA SER A 84 31.90 51.52 1.07
C SER A 84 31.27 50.46 1.96
N SER A 85 31.95 50.09 3.04
CA SER A 85 31.43 49.22 4.09
C SER A 85 30.44 49.98 4.98
N THR A 86 29.14 49.68 4.85
CA THR A 86 28.15 49.97 5.90
C THR A 86 27.63 48.67 6.49
N THR A 87 28.08 48.37 7.71
CA THR A 87 27.61 47.26 8.54
C THR A 87 26.20 47.57 9.07
N GLY A 88 25.19 46.90 8.54
CA GLY A 88 23.83 46.84 9.10
C GLY A 88 23.68 45.64 10.05
N PRO A 89 22.76 45.70 11.04
CA PRO A 89 22.61 44.64 12.04
C PRO A 89 22.10 43.35 11.39
N SER A 90 22.73 42.23 11.78
CA SER A 90 22.39 40.86 11.39
C SER A 90 20.91 40.56 11.67
N GLN A 91 20.09 40.56 10.63
CA GLN A 91 18.74 40.00 10.73
C GLN A 91 18.87 38.48 10.77
N ALA A 92 18.30 37.88 11.80
CA ALA A 92 18.08 36.44 11.85
C ALA A 92 17.36 36.00 10.55
N PRO A 93 17.69 34.81 10.00
CA PRO A 93 17.01 34.31 8.81
C PRO A 93 15.49 34.27 9.07
N PRO A 94 14.67 34.67 8.09
CA PRO A 94 13.22 34.65 8.25
C PRO A 94 12.77 33.23 8.57
N THR A 95 12.04 33.08 9.67
CA THR A 95 11.35 31.83 9.99
C THR A 95 10.36 31.55 8.86
N TRP A 96 10.68 30.54 8.03
CA TRP A 96 9.77 30.04 7.02
C TRP A 96 8.58 29.41 7.74
N SER A 97 7.54 30.20 7.98
CA SER A 97 6.21 29.67 8.23
C SER A 97 5.60 29.45 6.84
N PRO A 98 5.45 28.21 6.36
CA PRO A 98 4.73 27.99 5.12
C PRO A 98 3.31 28.50 5.35
N THR A 99 2.95 29.60 4.70
CA THR A 99 1.56 30.02 4.61
C THR A 99 0.83 28.92 3.84
N ARG A 100 0.22 27.98 4.58
CA ARG A 100 -0.66 26.96 4.00
C ARG A 100 -1.67 27.69 3.11
N TYR A 101 -1.81 27.23 1.88
CA TYR A 101 -2.78 27.81 0.96
C TYR A 101 -4.17 27.67 1.56
N GLN A 102 -4.85 28.80 1.81
CA GLN A 102 -6.14 28.85 2.51
C GLN A 102 -7.36 28.78 1.57
N GLY A 103 -7.17 28.34 0.32
CA GLY A 103 -8.32 28.10 -0.56
C GLY A 103 -9.15 26.90 -0.09
N PRO A 104 -10.42 26.79 -0.54
CA PRO A 104 -11.25 25.65 -0.18
C PRO A 104 -10.65 24.36 -0.72
N ASN A 105 -10.57 23.33 0.13
CA ASN A 105 -10.18 21.98 -0.27
C ASN A 105 -11.36 21.33 -1.03
N PRO A 106 -11.22 21.03 -2.33
CA PRO A 106 -12.30 20.45 -3.12
C PRO A 106 -12.61 18.98 -2.78
N CYS A 107 -11.69 18.31 -2.09
CA CYS A 107 -11.80 16.90 -1.72
C CYS A 107 -12.38 16.71 -0.31
N GLU A 108 -12.42 17.77 0.51
CA GLU A 108 -12.88 17.70 1.90
C GLU A 108 -14.31 17.14 1.99
N GLY A 109 -14.49 16.11 2.82
CA GLY A 109 -15.78 15.47 3.05
C GLY A 109 -16.32 14.67 1.86
N LYS A 110 -15.47 14.30 0.90
CA LYS A 110 -15.84 13.48 -0.26
C LYS A 110 -15.88 11.98 0.02
N ARG A 111 -15.35 11.53 1.15
CA ARG A 111 -15.51 10.14 1.59
C ARG A 111 -17.00 9.75 1.60
N PRO A 112 -17.40 8.65 0.93
CA PRO A 112 -18.76 8.15 1.04
C PRO A 112 -19.01 7.50 2.40
N ASP A 113 -20.23 7.66 2.91
CA ASP A 113 -20.70 7.00 4.12
C ASP A 113 -21.08 5.55 3.80
N LEU A 114 -20.09 4.67 3.90
CA LEU A 114 -20.21 3.25 3.61
C LEU A 114 -19.74 2.45 4.83
N PRO A 115 -20.66 2.04 5.72
CA PRO A 115 -20.30 1.37 6.96
C PRO A 115 -19.80 -0.05 6.71
N ASN A 116 -18.98 -0.55 7.62
CA ASN A 116 -18.56 -1.96 7.61
C ASN A 116 -19.78 -2.87 7.77
N ALA A 117 -19.71 -4.07 7.20
CA ALA A 117 -20.77 -5.07 7.25
C ALA A 117 -20.23 -6.40 7.75
N LEU A 118 -21.10 -7.30 8.21
CA LEU A 118 -20.69 -8.68 8.45
C LEU A 118 -20.17 -9.29 7.15
N CYS A 119 -19.04 -9.97 7.19
CA CYS A 119 -18.46 -10.66 6.04
C CYS A 119 -19.45 -11.66 5.43
N PHE A 120 -20.13 -12.43 6.31
CA PHE A 120 -21.12 -13.44 5.93
C PHE A 120 -22.40 -13.31 6.75
N VAL A 121 -23.54 -13.53 6.11
CA VAL A 121 -24.85 -13.74 6.76
C VAL A 121 -25.41 -15.03 6.21
N GLU A 122 -25.67 -16.01 7.09
CA GLU A 122 -26.15 -17.35 6.72
C GLU A 122 -25.26 -18.05 5.66
N GLY A 123 -23.94 -17.82 5.73
CA GLY A 123 -22.96 -18.36 4.78
C GLY A 123 -22.93 -17.62 3.44
N ILE A 124 -23.73 -16.58 3.26
CA ILE A 124 -23.76 -15.74 2.06
C ILE A 124 -22.81 -14.55 2.28
N PRO A 125 -21.80 -14.37 1.41
CA PRO A 125 -20.92 -13.20 1.45
C PRO A 125 -21.71 -11.90 1.28
N GLN A 126 -21.43 -10.88 2.10
CA GLN A 126 -22.09 -9.58 2.01
C GLN A 126 -21.22 -8.49 1.34
N THR A 127 -19.93 -8.74 1.22
CA THR A 127 -18.95 -7.84 0.61
C THR A 127 -18.16 -8.56 -0.48
N GLY A 128 -17.43 -7.81 -1.29
CA GLY A 128 -16.38 -8.36 -2.14
C GLY A 128 -15.24 -8.99 -1.33
N GLU A 129 -14.24 -9.48 -2.04
CA GLU A 129 -12.93 -9.88 -1.53
C GLU A 129 -12.31 -8.83 -0.62
N GLN A 130 -11.50 -9.28 0.33
CA GLN A 130 -10.92 -8.46 1.38
C GLN A 130 -9.40 -8.49 1.34
N ALA A 131 -8.81 -7.45 1.92
CA ALA A 131 -7.39 -7.36 2.24
C ALA A 131 -7.23 -7.12 3.76
N PRO A 132 -6.08 -7.44 4.35
CA PRO A 132 -4.84 -7.91 3.71
C PRO A 132 -4.84 -9.42 3.47
N ALA A 133 -4.25 -9.85 2.34
CA ALA A 133 -4.16 -11.27 1.97
C ALA A 133 -2.75 -11.85 2.14
N ASN A 134 -2.66 -13.17 2.04
CA ASN A 134 -1.39 -13.85 1.81
C ASN A 134 -0.92 -13.54 0.38
N VAL A 135 0.27 -12.98 0.26
CA VAL A 135 0.87 -12.58 -1.02
C VAL A 135 2.05 -13.47 -1.41
N THR A 136 2.30 -14.56 -0.69
CA THR A 136 3.32 -15.57 -1.04
C THR A 136 3.16 -16.00 -2.49
N GLU A 137 4.27 -16.17 -3.20
CA GLU A 137 4.23 -16.63 -4.59
C GLU A 137 3.44 -17.94 -4.73
N GLY A 138 2.49 -17.97 -5.66
CA GLY A 138 1.62 -19.11 -5.91
C GLY A 138 0.40 -19.23 -4.98
N TYR A 139 0.27 -18.37 -3.96
CA TYR A 139 -0.96 -18.32 -3.17
C TYR A 139 -2.14 -17.85 -4.03
N LEU A 140 -3.29 -18.51 -3.86
CA LEU A 140 -4.58 -18.09 -4.37
C LEU A 140 -5.60 -18.24 -3.24
N GLY A 141 -6.35 -17.17 -2.98
CA GLY A 141 -7.51 -17.26 -2.11
C GLY A 141 -8.64 -18.09 -2.72
N LEU A 142 -9.69 -18.31 -1.95
CA LEU A 142 -10.88 -19.08 -2.33
C LEU A 142 -12.06 -18.19 -2.73
N ARG A 143 -11.97 -16.86 -2.54
CA ARG A 143 -13.03 -15.93 -2.94
C ARG A 143 -13.06 -15.77 -4.46
N ASP A 144 -14.12 -16.26 -5.09
CA ASP A 144 -14.38 -16.04 -6.52
C ASP A 144 -14.63 -14.56 -6.80
N THR A 145 -13.77 -13.96 -7.61
CA THR A 145 -13.85 -12.55 -8.02
C THR A 145 -14.72 -12.32 -9.26
N LEU A 146 -15.42 -13.35 -9.75
CA LEU A 146 -16.36 -13.26 -10.87
C LEU A 146 -15.74 -12.68 -12.16
N GLY A 147 -14.44 -12.91 -12.35
CA GLY A 147 -13.70 -12.45 -13.53
C GLY A 147 -13.19 -11.00 -13.44
N VAL A 148 -13.22 -10.37 -12.26
CA VAL A 148 -12.55 -9.08 -12.03
C VAL A 148 -11.04 -9.27 -12.17
N VAL A 149 -10.41 -8.41 -12.95
CA VAL A 149 -8.96 -8.43 -13.21
C VAL A 149 -8.32 -7.26 -12.46
N PRO A 150 -7.31 -7.49 -11.60
CA PRO A 150 -6.60 -6.40 -10.94
C PRO A 150 -5.84 -5.56 -11.97
N VAL A 151 -5.53 -4.31 -11.64
CA VAL A 151 -4.60 -3.50 -12.44
C VAL A 151 -3.23 -4.18 -12.43
N THR A 152 -2.74 -4.60 -13.60
CA THR A 152 -1.45 -5.31 -13.74
C THR A 152 -0.32 -4.45 -14.31
N VAL A 153 -0.52 -3.14 -14.33
CA VAL A 153 0.42 -2.14 -14.83
C VAL A 153 0.63 -1.08 -13.76
N PRO A 154 1.73 -0.31 -13.78
CA PRO A 154 1.90 0.79 -12.84
C PRO A 154 0.66 1.70 -12.79
N PHE A 155 0.24 2.12 -11.60
CA PHE A 155 -0.98 2.92 -11.41
C PHE A 155 -1.05 4.21 -12.24
N TRP A 156 0.10 4.85 -12.50
CA TRP A 156 0.17 6.03 -13.35
C TRP A 156 -0.28 5.75 -14.81
N GLN A 157 -0.22 4.50 -15.29
CA GLN A 157 -0.70 4.09 -16.61
C GLN A 157 -2.23 4.00 -16.69
N VAL A 158 -2.92 3.85 -15.55
CA VAL A 158 -4.39 3.87 -15.45
C VAL A 158 -4.91 5.21 -14.90
N ALA A 159 -4.11 6.28 -15.05
CA ALA A 159 -4.44 7.63 -14.65
C ALA A 159 -4.76 7.82 -13.15
N SER A 160 -4.27 6.93 -12.28
CA SER A 160 -4.37 7.08 -10.83
C SER A 160 -3.07 7.62 -10.22
N CYS A 161 -3.19 8.55 -9.28
CA CYS A 161 -2.08 9.13 -8.53
C CYS A 161 -2.18 8.74 -7.05
N PRO A 162 -1.07 8.73 -6.30
CA PRO A 162 -1.13 8.56 -4.86
C PRO A 162 -1.87 9.75 -4.25
N VAL A 163 -2.87 9.47 -3.43
CA VAL A 163 -3.71 10.45 -2.73
C VAL A 163 -3.49 10.46 -1.22
N GLY A 164 -2.62 9.57 -0.75
CA GLY A 164 -2.32 9.39 0.66
C GLY A 164 -1.11 8.50 0.86
N VAL A 165 -0.62 8.50 2.09
CA VAL A 165 0.37 7.56 2.58
C VAL A 165 0.19 7.40 4.08
N TYR A 166 0.24 6.16 4.54
CA TYR A 166 0.22 5.79 5.95
C TYR A 166 0.97 4.47 6.11
N TRP A 167 1.24 4.06 7.34
CA TRP A 167 1.94 2.81 7.58
C TRP A 167 1.35 2.05 8.76
N LYS A 168 1.53 0.73 8.71
CA LYS A 168 1.14 -0.22 9.75
C LYS A 168 2.34 -0.60 10.60
N LEU A 169 2.12 -0.87 11.89
CA LEU A 169 3.11 -1.51 12.74
C LEU A 169 3.22 -3.00 12.37
N GLY A 170 4.33 -3.39 11.74
CA GLY A 170 4.47 -4.67 11.07
C GLY A 170 3.75 -4.74 9.72
N ALA A 171 3.94 -5.85 9.02
CA ALA A 171 3.22 -6.16 7.80
C ALA A 171 1.80 -6.65 8.11
N GLU A 172 0.82 -6.04 7.45
CA GLU A 172 -0.56 -6.51 7.42
C GLU A 172 -0.69 -7.72 6.49
N HIS A 173 0.04 -7.69 5.38
CA HIS A 173 0.13 -8.79 4.44
C HIS A 173 1.07 -9.89 4.95
N TYR A 174 0.91 -11.09 4.42
CA TYR A 174 1.77 -12.24 4.72
C TYR A 174 2.57 -12.66 3.49
N SER A 175 3.88 -12.84 3.64
CA SER A 175 4.76 -13.39 2.59
C SER A 175 5.74 -14.36 3.22
N TYR A 176 5.58 -15.65 2.91
CA TYR A 176 6.40 -16.72 3.47
C TYR A 176 7.87 -16.52 3.14
N GLY A 177 8.72 -16.50 4.17
CA GLY A 177 10.16 -16.28 4.07
C GLY A 177 10.59 -14.81 4.05
N GLU A 178 9.66 -13.87 3.97
CA GLU A 178 9.97 -12.43 3.84
C GLU A 178 9.41 -11.63 5.02
N TYR A 179 8.11 -11.73 5.24
CA TYR A 179 7.40 -11.17 6.40
C TYR A 179 6.30 -12.15 6.84
N ASP A 180 6.62 -12.93 7.86
CA ASP A 180 5.82 -14.07 8.32
C ASP A 180 5.91 -14.24 9.85
N GLU A 181 5.43 -15.36 10.36
CA GLU A 181 5.43 -15.67 11.80
C GLU A 181 6.83 -15.89 12.40
N THR A 182 7.86 -16.02 11.57
CA THR A 182 9.25 -16.26 12.01
C THR A 182 10.08 -14.99 12.08
N GLY A 183 9.57 -13.88 11.55
CA GLY A 183 10.23 -12.59 11.63
C GLY A 183 10.37 -12.07 13.06
N THR A 184 11.31 -11.16 13.25
CA THR A 184 11.68 -10.62 14.57
C THR A 184 11.76 -9.09 14.55
N GLY A 185 11.65 -8.50 15.72
CA GLY A 185 11.77 -7.05 15.91
C GLY A 185 12.14 -6.71 17.35
N PRO A 186 12.48 -5.45 17.63
CA PRO A 186 12.87 -4.98 18.96
C PRO A 186 11.74 -5.01 19.98
N MET A 187 10.48 -5.00 19.54
CA MET A 187 9.32 -5.13 20.40
C MET A 187 8.82 -6.58 20.37
N GLU A 188 8.97 -7.29 21.49
CA GLU A 188 8.33 -8.60 21.71
C GLU A 188 6.82 -8.38 21.89
N ASP A 189 6.00 -9.01 21.04
CA ASP A 189 4.53 -9.02 21.11
C ASP A 189 3.93 -7.64 21.49
N ALA A 190 4.22 -6.61 20.68
CA ALA A 190 3.65 -5.27 20.83
C ALA A 190 2.17 -5.22 20.45
N SER A 191 1.37 -6.10 21.04
CA SER A 191 -0.05 -5.92 21.24
C SER A 191 -0.22 -5.14 22.54
N SER A 192 0.06 -3.82 22.51
CA SER A 192 -0.52 -2.97 23.54
C SER A 192 -2.04 -2.95 23.33
N ASP A 193 -2.82 -2.58 24.36
CA ASP A 193 -4.29 -2.52 24.25
C ASP A 193 -4.78 -1.61 23.09
N ASP A 194 -3.90 -0.77 22.51
CA ASP A 194 -4.23 0.22 21.47
C ASP A 194 -3.67 -0.08 20.07
N VAL A 195 -2.55 -0.82 19.92
CA VAL A 195 -1.94 -1.08 18.60
C VAL A 195 -1.59 -2.56 18.41
N ARG A 196 -2.18 -3.20 17.39
CA ARG A 196 -1.85 -4.58 16.99
C ARG A 196 -0.63 -4.58 16.07
N GLN A 197 0.39 -5.34 16.46
CA GLN A 197 1.55 -5.64 15.62
C GLN A 197 1.22 -6.69 14.55
N GLY A 198 1.70 -6.46 13.33
CA GLY A 198 1.63 -7.38 12.19
C GLY A 198 2.86 -8.28 12.08
N TYR A 199 2.99 -8.99 10.95
CA TYR A 199 4.14 -9.83 10.67
C TYR A 199 5.43 -9.00 10.64
N GLN A 200 6.55 -9.62 10.97
CA GLN A 200 7.85 -8.97 11.01
C GLN A 200 8.74 -9.51 9.90
N CYS A 201 9.70 -8.71 9.49
CA CYS A 201 10.74 -9.18 8.60
C CYS A 201 11.80 -9.99 9.34
N GLN A 202 12.63 -10.69 8.58
CA GLN A 202 13.73 -11.50 9.12
C GLN A 202 15.06 -10.72 9.22
N HIS A 203 15.05 -9.40 9.00
CA HIS A 203 16.28 -8.59 8.96
C HIS A 203 16.80 -8.17 10.33
N TYR A 204 15.95 -8.15 11.37
CA TYR A 204 16.34 -7.60 12.67
C TYR A 204 17.44 -8.40 13.34
N ASP A 205 18.55 -7.73 13.67
CA ASP A 205 19.67 -8.28 14.42
C ASP A 205 20.01 -7.38 15.61
N ALA A 206 19.70 -7.87 16.82
CA ALA A 206 19.98 -7.14 18.07
C ALA A 206 21.47 -6.91 18.34
N SER A 207 22.37 -7.60 17.64
CA SER A 207 23.82 -7.43 17.75
C SER A 207 24.40 -6.35 16.82
N ASP A 208 23.66 -5.95 15.78
CA ASP A 208 24.08 -4.91 14.84
C ASP A 208 23.52 -3.53 15.29
N PRO A 209 24.40 -2.55 15.58
CA PRO A 209 23.98 -1.21 16.02
C PRO A 209 22.99 -0.49 15.11
N LYS A 210 22.92 -0.80 13.80
CA LYS A 210 21.96 -0.13 12.91
C LYS A 210 20.50 -0.44 13.25
N PHE A 211 20.24 -1.58 13.89
CA PHE A 211 18.90 -1.99 14.31
C PHE A 211 18.58 -1.58 15.76
N THR A 212 19.56 -1.08 16.52
CA THR A 212 19.40 -0.83 17.96
C THR A 212 19.76 0.59 18.40
N THR A 213 20.49 1.35 17.57
CA THR A 213 20.81 2.74 17.86
C THR A 213 19.59 3.61 17.61
N GLU A 214 19.04 4.17 18.67
CA GLU A 214 17.88 5.07 18.60
C GLU A 214 18.10 6.24 17.65
N PHE A 215 17.04 6.62 16.95
CA PHE A 215 17.00 7.77 16.05
C PHE A 215 16.31 8.95 16.75
N ASP A 216 16.82 10.15 16.56
CA ASP A 216 16.26 11.38 17.13
C ASP A 216 15.12 11.91 16.24
N TRP A 217 13.96 11.26 16.31
CA TRP A 217 12.76 11.59 15.52
C TRP A 217 12.32 13.04 15.73
N GLN A 218 12.29 13.83 14.66
CA GLN A 218 11.84 15.24 14.71
C GLN A 218 10.40 15.40 14.23
N HIS A 219 9.92 14.45 13.41
CA HIS A 219 8.67 14.60 12.67
C HIS A 219 7.69 13.45 12.87
N CYS A 220 8.15 12.20 12.86
CA CYS A 220 7.29 11.05 13.13
C CYS A 220 7.05 10.84 14.62
N ASP A 221 5.89 10.25 14.94
CA ASP A 221 5.51 9.87 16.30
C ASP A 221 5.45 8.33 16.41
N GLY A 222 5.91 7.77 17.53
CA GLY A 222 5.73 6.33 17.83
C GLY A 222 6.50 5.36 16.92
N MET A 223 7.61 5.80 16.32
CA MET A 223 8.49 4.96 15.50
C MET A 223 9.63 4.36 16.33
N THR A 224 10.13 3.20 15.92
CA THR A 224 11.19 2.47 16.62
C THR A 224 12.20 1.93 15.61
N VAL A 225 13.49 2.17 15.85
CA VAL A 225 14.57 1.60 15.04
C VAL A 225 14.62 0.09 15.24
N GLY A 226 14.83 -0.65 14.16
CA GLY A 226 14.83 -2.11 14.11
C GLY A 226 13.44 -2.72 13.87
N GLN A 227 12.38 -1.93 13.94
CA GLN A 227 11.00 -2.42 13.80
C GLN A 227 10.58 -2.52 12.32
N THR A 228 9.71 -3.50 12.03
CA THR A 228 9.06 -3.63 10.71
C THR A 228 7.84 -2.72 10.60
N TYR A 229 7.67 -2.07 9.44
CA TYR A 229 6.49 -1.31 9.06
C TYR A 229 6.09 -1.61 7.62
N GLU A 230 4.78 -1.68 7.35
CA GLU A 230 4.26 -1.71 5.99
C GLU A 230 3.71 -0.34 5.61
N ILE A 231 4.35 0.30 4.63
CA ILE A 231 3.89 1.58 4.09
C ILE A 231 2.86 1.30 3.00
N GLN A 232 1.72 1.98 3.07
CA GLN A 232 0.61 1.85 2.15
C GLN A 232 0.30 3.19 1.49
N TRP A 233 0.22 3.20 0.17
CA TRP A 233 -0.12 4.37 -0.65
C TRP A 233 -1.42 4.12 -1.39
N PRO A 234 -2.55 4.72 -0.98
CA PRO A 234 -3.77 4.73 -1.78
C PRO A 234 -3.57 5.52 -3.07
N HIS A 235 -3.97 4.91 -4.19
CA HIS A 235 -4.05 5.53 -5.50
C HIS A 235 -5.51 5.68 -5.93
N SER A 236 -5.82 6.80 -6.58
CA SER A 236 -7.16 7.00 -7.15
C SER A 236 -7.12 7.79 -8.45
N ALA A 237 -7.87 7.31 -9.44
CA ALA A 237 -8.18 8.08 -10.64
C ALA A 237 -9.12 9.26 -10.36
N ALA A 238 -9.86 9.25 -9.25
CA ALA A 238 -10.67 10.37 -8.79
C ALA A 238 -9.88 11.40 -7.95
N GLY A 239 -8.61 11.16 -7.64
CA GLY A 239 -7.77 12.10 -6.89
C GLY A 239 -7.57 13.46 -7.58
N ALA A 240 -7.23 14.49 -6.80
CA ALA A 240 -6.87 15.81 -7.32
C ALA A 240 -5.41 15.84 -7.83
N CYS A 241 -5.09 14.89 -8.71
CA CYS A 241 -3.73 14.63 -9.20
C CYS A 241 -3.04 15.87 -9.77
N GLY A 242 -1.79 16.10 -9.37
CA GLY A 242 -0.96 17.23 -9.83
C GLY A 242 -1.37 18.58 -9.23
N THR A 243 -2.35 18.62 -8.34
CA THR A 243 -2.73 19.85 -7.62
C THR A 243 -2.17 19.84 -6.19
N ILE A 244 -2.26 20.98 -5.52
CA ILE A 244 -1.90 21.12 -4.11
C ILE A 244 -2.79 20.30 -3.16
N TRP A 245 -3.93 19.80 -3.65
CA TRP A 245 -4.92 18.99 -2.92
C TRP A 245 -4.78 17.48 -3.22
N GLN A 246 -3.67 17.06 -3.86
CA GLN A 246 -3.50 15.66 -4.23
C GLN A 246 -3.51 14.72 -3.01
N TYR A 247 -2.76 15.06 -1.97
CA TYR A 247 -2.68 14.28 -0.74
C TYR A 247 -3.70 14.78 0.27
N GLN A 248 -4.49 13.86 0.82
CA GLN A 248 -5.60 14.18 1.73
C GLN A 248 -5.52 13.42 3.07
N HIS A 249 -6.06 14.03 4.13
CA HIS A 249 -6.36 13.40 5.40
C HIS A 249 -7.75 13.86 5.90
N PRO A 250 -8.71 12.95 6.17
CA PRO A 250 -8.62 11.49 6.01
C PRO A 250 -8.41 11.06 4.55
N PHE A 251 -7.59 10.03 4.33
CA PHE A 251 -7.16 9.64 2.97
C PHE A 251 -8.30 9.30 2.00
N LEU A 252 -9.44 8.83 2.52
CA LEU A 252 -10.62 8.50 1.72
C LEU A 252 -11.23 9.73 1.03
N ASP A 253 -11.04 10.94 1.56
CA ASP A 253 -11.45 12.17 0.87
C ASP A 253 -10.68 12.35 -0.44
N GLY A 254 -9.38 11.99 -0.45
CA GLY A 254 -8.56 11.97 -1.66
C GLY A 254 -8.96 10.86 -2.63
N VAL A 255 -9.31 9.68 -2.11
CA VAL A 255 -9.74 8.54 -2.93
C VAL A 255 -11.01 8.86 -3.72
N PHE A 256 -11.93 9.63 -3.14
CA PHE A 256 -13.22 9.97 -3.75
C PHE A 256 -13.34 11.45 -4.16
N CYS A 257 -12.23 12.19 -4.25
CA CYS A 257 -12.23 13.65 -4.40
C CYS A 257 -13.10 14.15 -5.57
N ARG A 258 -13.05 13.47 -6.73
CA ARG A 258 -13.85 13.81 -7.92
C ARG A 258 -14.99 12.81 -8.11
N ASP A 259 -16.20 13.26 -7.78
CA ASP A 259 -17.44 12.51 -7.99
C ASP A 259 -17.59 12.07 -9.46
N SER A 260 -18.25 10.92 -9.68
CA SER A 260 -18.64 10.41 -11.01
C SER A 260 -17.51 10.08 -11.99
N VAL A 261 -16.26 10.08 -11.54
CA VAL A 261 -15.11 9.61 -12.34
C VAL A 261 -14.97 8.09 -12.25
N LEU A 262 -15.34 7.51 -11.11
CA LEU A 262 -15.19 6.08 -10.87
C LEU A 262 -16.34 5.29 -11.49
N VAL A 263 -16.01 4.41 -12.42
CA VAL A 263 -16.92 3.47 -13.11
C VAL A 263 -16.55 2.03 -12.80
N ASP A 264 -15.26 1.76 -12.60
CA ASP A 264 -14.71 0.46 -12.24
C ASP A 264 -13.66 0.63 -11.14
N THR A 265 -14.08 0.42 -9.89
CA THR A 265 -13.22 0.65 -8.72
C THR A 265 -12.00 -0.28 -8.71
N ALA A 266 -12.07 -1.48 -9.28
CA ALA A 266 -10.92 -2.36 -9.36
C ALA A 266 -9.86 -1.83 -10.33
N ALA A 267 -10.28 -1.17 -11.42
CA ALA A 267 -9.38 -0.60 -12.41
C ALA A 267 -8.87 0.81 -12.06
N GLU A 268 -9.60 1.54 -11.22
CA GLU A 268 -9.38 2.98 -10.99
C GLU A 268 -8.92 3.32 -9.57
N LEU A 269 -9.12 2.41 -8.61
CA LEU A 269 -8.64 2.51 -7.24
C LEU A 269 -7.57 1.46 -6.97
N GLY A 270 -6.54 1.89 -6.27
CA GLY A 270 -5.37 1.08 -5.99
C GLY A 270 -4.82 1.30 -4.59
N VAL A 271 -4.10 0.33 -4.05
CA VAL A 271 -3.17 0.56 -2.94
C VAL A 271 -1.85 -0.11 -3.26
N GLN A 272 -0.76 0.62 -3.16
CA GLN A 272 0.58 0.04 -3.14
C GLN A 272 0.99 -0.24 -1.71
N ALA A 273 1.67 -1.36 -1.46
CA ALA A 273 2.23 -1.70 -0.16
C ALA A 273 3.68 -2.17 -0.30
N GLN A 274 4.54 -1.71 0.61
CA GLN A 274 5.93 -2.14 0.69
C GLN A 274 6.35 -2.25 2.15
N VAL A 275 7.05 -3.32 2.48
CA VAL A 275 7.42 -3.68 3.85
C VAL A 275 8.88 -3.36 4.11
N PHE A 276 9.15 -2.69 5.22
CA PHE A 276 10.50 -2.29 5.59
C PHE A 276 10.81 -2.56 7.06
N THR A 277 12.03 -3.04 7.34
CA THR A 277 12.67 -2.86 8.64
C THR A 277 13.40 -1.52 8.65
N VAL A 278 13.06 -0.66 9.61
CA VAL A 278 13.66 0.67 9.75
C VAL A 278 15.00 0.57 10.46
N VAL A 279 16.06 1.16 9.92
CA VAL A 279 17.43 1.13 10.49
C VAL A 279 18.00 2.53 10.66
N ASN A 280 18.83 2.74 11.67
CA ASN A 280 19.57 4.00 11.84
C ASN A 280 20.89 3.98 11.05
N ASP A 281 20.76 3.96 9.72
CA ASP A 281 21.87 3.93 8.76
C ASP A 281 21.45 4.61 7.45
N ASP A 282 22.07 5.75 7.14
CA ASP A 282 21.75 6.56 5.97
C ASP A 282 22.25 5.97 4.64
N SER A 283 22.99 4.85 4.65
CA SER A 283 23.23 4.08 3.42
C SER A 283 21.93 3.53 2.82
N TYR A 284 20.87 3.43 3.63
CA TYR A 284 19.51 3.05 3.21
C TYR A 284 18.58 4.25 3.03
N TYR A 285 19.12 5.47 2.90
CA TYR A 285 18.32 6.67 2.73
C TYR A 285 17.56 6.71 1.39
N TYR A 286 16.29 7.07 1.47
CA TYR A 286 15.41 7.35 0.34
C TYR A 286 14.63 8.64 0.61
N HIS A 287 14.71 9.56 -0.34
CA HIS A 287 14.30 10.95 -0.11
C HIS A 287 12.80 11.23 -0.30
N ASP A 288 12.05 10.35 -0.97
CA ASP A 288 10.67 10.63 -1.41
C ASP A 288 9.73 9.43 -1.25
N LEU A 289 9.45 9.07 0.00
CA LEU A 289 8.46 8.03 0.33
C LEU A 289 7.01 8.49 0.15
N MET A 290 6.73 9.74 -0.26
CA MET A 290 5.35 10.21 -0.45
C MET A 290 4.73 9.71 -1.76
N ARG A 291 5.56 9.46 -2.79
CA ARG A 291 5.10 9.27 -4.17
C ARG A 291 4.69 7.85 -4.56
N GLY A 292 4.74 6.90 -3.64
CA GLY A 292 4.39 5.51 -3.89
C GLY A 292 5.54 4.55 -3.61
N MET A 293 5.31 3.30 -3.99
CA MET A 293 6.26 2.19 -3.88
C MET A 293 7.61 2.54 -4.52
N ILE A 294 8.70 2.16 -3.84
CA ILE A 294 10.04 2.26 -4.41
C ILE A 294 10.18 1.15 -5.46
N VAL A 295 10.47 1.56 -6.70
CA VAL A 295 10.78 0.64 -7.81
C VAL A 295 12.23 0.85 -8.20
N ASP A 296 13.07 -0.14 -7.87
CA ASP A 296 14.49 -0.12 -8.16
C ASP A 296 15.03 -1.55 -8.32
N GLU A 297 15.40 -1.90 -9.55
CA GLU A 297 15.95 -3.22 -9.88
C GLU A 297 17.29 -3.49 -9.19
N TYR A 298 18.08 -2.45 -8.85
CA TYR A 298 19.38 -2.63 -8.23
C TYR A 298 19.29 -3.02 -6.75
N SER A 299 18.27 -2.51 -6.06
CA SER A 299 17.96 -2.87 -4.67
C SER A 299 16.82 -3.89 -4.56
N ASP A 300 16.38 -4.46 -5.69
CA ASP A 300 15.34 -5.49 -5.78
C ASP A 300 14.00 -5.06 -5.15
N ARG A 301 13.70 -3.75 -5.22
CA ARG A 301 12.49 -3.13 -4.66
C ARG A 301 11.42 -3.00 -5.74
N GLY A 302 10.21 -3.47 -5.44
CA GLY A 302 9.09 -3.41 -6.38
C GLY A 302 9.29 -4.22 -7.66
N THR A 303 10.21 -5.18 -7.65
CA THR A 303 10.51 -6.08 -8.78
C THR A 303 9.65 -7.35 -8.75
N ASP A 304 9.23 -7.80 -7.56
CA ASP A 304 8.33 -8.93 -7.33
C ASP A 304 7.09 -8.47 -6.56
N VAL A 305 6.02 -8.21 -7.29
CA VAL A 305 4.79 -7.62 -6.77
C VAL A 305 3.62 -8.58 -7.00
N ALA A 306 2.93 -8.89 -5.91
CA ALA A 306 1.62 -9.51 -5.93
C ALA A 306 0.56 -8.46 -6.29
N MET A 307 -0.24 -8.75 -7.30
CA MET A 307 -1.33 -7.89 -7.75
C MET A 307 -2.65 -8.64 -7.63
N TYR A 308 -3.57 -8.15 -6.83
CA TYR A 308 -4.85 -8.83 -6.57
C TYR A 308 -5.92 -7.81 -6.24
N THR A 309 -7.19 -8.19 -6.30
CA THR A 309 -8.26 -7.31 -5.80
C THR A 309 -8.55 -7.58 -4.34
N GLY A 310 -8.89 -6.54 -3.60
CA GLY A 310 -9.16 -6.65 -2.17
C GLY A 310 -10.00 -5.49 -1.68
N SER A 311 -9.99 -5.29 -0.36
CA SER A 311 -10.67 -4.17 0.27
C SER A 311 -9.68 -3.11 0.73
N TYR A 312 -10.19 -1.93 1.06
CA TYR A 312 -9.43 -0.97 1.84
C TYR A 312 -9.18 -1.48 3.28
N THR A 313 -8.04 -1.13 3.87
CA THR A 313 -7.58 -1.62 5.19
C THR A 313 -7.51 -0.56 6.28
N LEU A 314 -7.82 0.70 5.95
CA LEU A 314 -7.94 1.78 6.93
C LEU A 314 -9.29 1.73 7.65
N GLY A 315 -9.24 2.01 8.95
CA GLY A 315 -10.39 1.99 9.85
C GLY A 315 -10.32 0.82 10.82
N GLY A 316 -10.66 1.07 12.08
CA GLY A 316 -10.70 0.03 13.12
C GLY A 316 -11.90 -0.92 12.96
N GLY A 317 -11.84 -2.05 13.66
CA GLY A 317 -12.96 -3.00 13.78
C GLY A 317 -13.21 -3.87 12.56
N LEU A 318 -12.23 -4.00 11.66
CA LEU A 318 -12.27 -4.90 10.52
C LEU A 318 -11.47 -6.18 10.83
N ASP A 319 -12.10 -7.34 10.64
CA ASP A 319 -11.54 -8.66 10.92
C ASP A 319 -12.19 -9.73 10.00
N ASN A 320 -12.02 -11.01 10.31
CA ASN A 320 -12.62 -12.13 9.57
C ASN A 320 -14.15 -12.29 9.78
N THR A 321 -14.78 -11.42 10.58
CA THR A 321 -16.23 -11.36 10.86
C THR A 321 -16.86 -10.07 10.31
N VAL A 322 -16.17 -8.94 10.40
CA VAL A 322 -16.61 -7.62 9.97
C VAL A 322 -15.71 -7.15 8.82
N CYS A 323 -16.32 -7.05 7.64
CA CYS A 323 -15.68 -6.73 6.39
C CYS A 323 -15.92 -5.29 5.96
N SER A 324 -14.97 -4.76 5.19
CA SER A 324 -15.07 -3.46 4.56
C SER A 324 -15.96 -3.58 3.33
N GLN A 325 -16.87 -2.62 3.18
CA GLN A 325 -17.66 -2.45 1.96
C GLN A 325 -16.89 -1.71 0.85
N PHE A 326 -15.70 -1.17 1.15
CA PHE A 326 -14.82 -0.55 0.15
C PHE A 326 -14.02 -1.63 -0.59
N THR A 327 -14.71 -2.34 -1.48
CA THR A 327 -14.19 -3.44 -2.32
C THR A 327 -15.05 -3.53 -3.60
N PRO A 328 -14.49 -3.91 -4.76
CA PRO A 328 -13.09 -4.26 -5.00
C PRO A 328 -12.22 -3.03 -5.34
N LEU A 329 -10.97 -3.07 -4.91
CA LEU A 329 -9.87 -2.20 -5.39
C LEU A 329 -8.62 -3.04 -5.63
N THR A 330 -7.68 -2.58 -6.45
CA THR A 330 -6.45 -3.33 -6.71
C THR A 330 -5.38 -3.08 -5.65
N TRP A 331 -4.75 -4.14 -5.14
CA TRP A 331 -3.52 -4.07 -4.35
C TRP A 331 -2.31 -4.42 -5.20
N HIS A 332 -1.22 -3.67 -5.02
CA HIS A 332 0.13 -3.98 -5.48
C HIS A 332 1.01 -4.13 -4.25
N VAL A 333 1.40 -5.35 -3.91
CA VAL A 333 2.17 -5.63 -2.69
C VAL A 333 3.54 -6.17 -3.08
N ASP A 334 4.61 -5.46 -2.72
CA ASP A 334 5.97 -5.99 -2.84
C ASP A 334 6.11 -7.22 -1.93
N ARG A 335 6.46 -8.37 -2.50
CA ARG A 335 6.57 -9.63 -1.76
C ARG A 335 7.77 -9.67 -0.84
N LYS A 336 8.77 -8.81 -1.07
CA LYS A 336 10.03 -8.80 -0.33
C LYS A 336 10.02 -7.76 0.78
N CYS A 337 10.71 -8.09 1.87
CA CYS A 337 11.00 -7.10 2.89
C CYS A 337 12.35 -6.42 2.63
N HIS A 338 12.38 -5.09 2.82
CA HIS A 338 13.55 -4.26 2.57
C HIS A 338 14.04 -3.55 3.84
N LEU A 339 15.24 -2.98 3.78
CA LEU A 339 15.73 -2.03 4.79
C LEU A 339 15.47 -0.59 4.35
N ILE A 340 15.10 0.29 5.28
CA ILE A 340 14.97 1.73 5.02
C ILE A 340 15.56 2.54 6.16
N SER A 341 16.17 3.69 5.89
CA SER A 341 16.72 4.51 6.97
C SER A 341 15.61 5.17 7.81
N ALA A 342 15.85 5.32 9.11
CA ALA A 342 14.98 6.08 10.02
C ALA A 342 14.80 7.53 9.56
N SER A 343 15.86 8.14 9.02
CA SER A 343 15.82 9.48 8.42
C SER A 343 14.90 9.56 7.20
N SER A 344 14.69 8.48 6.44
CA SER A 344 13.72 8.44 5.33
C SER A 344 12.29 8.47 5.85
N MET A 345 12.01 7.72 6.91
CA MET A 345 10.70 7.74 7.56
C MET A 345 10.43 9.10 8.20
N ASP A 346 11.40 9.70 8.89
CA ASP A 346 11.22 11.03 9.48
C ASP A 346 11.00 12.11 8.41
N LYS A 347 11.71 11.99 7.27
CA LYS A 347 11.50 12.82 6.08
C LYS A 347 10.11 12.64 5.47
N LEU A 348 9.56 11.42 5.46
CA LEU A 348 8.17 11.16 5.06
C LEU A 348 7.20 11.97 5.93
N CYS A 349 7.34 11.91 7.25
CA CYS A 349 6.52 12.69 8.17
C CYS A 349 6.70 14.21 7.99
N GLU A 350 7.91 14.68 7.68
CA GLU A 350 8.17 16.07 7.31
C GLU A 350 7.39 16.46 6.03
N ASP A 351 7.45 15.63 5.00
CA ASP A 351 6.76 15.89 3.73
C ASP A 351 5.23 15.84 3.88
N MET A 352 4.71 14.96 4.73
CA MET A 352 3.29 14.92 5.08
C MET A 352 2.85 16.24 5.73
N LYS A 353 3.61 16.73 6.72
CA LYS A 353 3.33 18.03 7.40
C LYS A 353 3.32 19.23 6.44
N ARG A 354 4.02 19.11 5.31
CA ARG A 354 4.13 20.17 4.28
C ARG A 354 2.99 20.15 3.25
N GLN A 355 2.12 19.14 3.26
CA GLN A 355 0.97 19.10 2.35
C GLN A 355 -0.04 20.20 2.71
N SER A 356 -0.87 20.57 1.73
CA SER A 356 -1.84 21.68 1.92
C SER A 356 -2.99 21.30 2.84
N ASP A 357 -3.37 20.02 2.85
CA ASP A 357 -4.34 19.48 3.79
C ASP A 357 -3.71 19.24 5.18
N ASP A 358 -4.53 19.10 6.22
CA ASP A 358 -4.01 19.05 7.59
C ASP A 358 -3.56 17.64 8.02
N PHE A 359 -2.29 17.33 7.74
CA PHE A 359 -1.61 16.12 8.21
C PHE A 359 -0.92 16.29 9.56
N ILE A 360 -1.07 17.43 10.25
CA ILE A 360 -0.31 17.73 11.48
C ILE A 360 -0.85 16.94 12.69
N THR A 361 -2.00 16.27 12.57
CA THR A 361 -2.52 15.45 13.67
C THR A 361 -1.70 14.18 13.86
N GLY A 362 -1.28 13.88 15.10
CA GLY A 362 -0.37 12.77 15.41
C GLY A 362 -0.87 11.38 14.97
N VAL A 363 -2.17 11.18 14.75
CA VAL A 363 -2.73 9.92 14.22
C VAL A 363 -2.29 9.67 12.78
N ALA A 364 -2.03 10.72 11.99
CA ALA A 364 -1.53 10.58 10.62
C ALA A 364 -0.01 10.34 10.57
N LEU A 365 0.71 10.67 11.63
CA LEU A 365 2.18 10.66 11.70
C LEU A 365 2.74 9.54 12.59
N SER A 366 1.87 8.61 12.99
CA SER A 366 2.20 7.45 13.81
C SER A 366 1.77 6.15 13.13
N PRO A 367 2.44 5.03 13.45
CA PRO A 367 2.05 3.74 12.89
C PRO A 367 0.66 3.32 13.36
N GLN A 368 -0.15 2.83 12.43
CA GLN A 368 -1.45 2.27 12.74
C GLN A 368 -1.38 0.78 13.03
N SER A 369 -2.38 0.24 13.71
CA SER A 369 -2.53 -1.20 13.94
C SER A 369 -2.56 -1.97 12.63
N ALA A 370 -1.72 -3.00 12.51
CA ALA A 370 -1.86 -3.98 11.46
C ALA A 370 -3.13 -4.81 11.72
N ARG A 371 -3.93 -5.04 10.68
CA ARG A 371 -5.10 -5.93 10.73
C ARG A 371 -4.72 -7.40 10.71
N GLU A 372 -5.66 -8.22 11.18
CA GLU A 372 -5.59 -9.67 11.02
C GLU A 372 -5.58 -10.02 9.53
N LEU A 373 -4.77 -11.02 9.16
CA LEU A 373 -4.77 -11.59 7.83
C LEU A 373 -6.16 -12.15 7.52
N VAL A 374 -6.70 -11.85 6.33
CA VAL A 374 -8.01 -12.35 5.97
C VAL A 374 -7.95 -13.86 5.70
N SER A 375 -9.00 -14.58 6.07
CA SER A 375 -9.13 -16.00 5.81
C SER A 375 -9.26 -16.27 4.31
N ASP A 376 -8.89 -17.48 3.88
CA ASP A 376 -8.84 -17.84 2.45
C ASP A 376 -10.17 -17.62 1.71
N ASN A 377 -11.31 -17.80 2.39
CA ASN A 377 -12.65 -17.55 1.83
C ASN A 377 -12.99 -16.07 1.60
N LEU A 378 -12.18 -15.15 2.13
CA LEU A 378 -12.27 -13.70 1.93
C LEU A 378 -11.16 -13.18 1.01
N ALA A 379 -10.03 -13.88 0.92
CA ALA A 379 -8.94 -13.56 0.00
C ALA A 379 -9.32 -13.89 -1.46
N ALA A 380 -8.98 -12.98 -2.37
CA ALA A 380 -9.27 -13.11 -3.79
C ALA A 380 -8.53 -14.28 -4.45
N ASN A 381 -9.19 -14.93 -5.41
CA ASN A 381 -8.61 -15.99 -6.24
C ASN A 381 -7.96 -15.49 -7.55
N ASN A 382 -7.77 -14.17 -7.70
CA ASN A 382 -7.26 -13.53 -8.93
C ASN A 382 -5.86 -12.92 -8.78
N GLN A 383 -5.11 -13.33 -7.76
CA GLN A 383 -3.75 -12.85 -7.55
C GLN A 383 -2.84 -13.23 -8.73
N VAL A 384 -2.08 -12.25 -9.21
CA VAL A 384 -1.06 -12.40 -10.26
C VAL A 384 0.27 -11.81 -9.82
N SER A 385 1.34 -12.12 -10.54
CA SER A 385 2.72 -11.68 -10.23
C SER A 385 3.29 -10.83 -11.35
N GLY A 386 4.07 -9.81 -11.00
CA GLY A 386 4.87 -9.00 -11.94
C GLY A 386 5.68 -7.93 -11.23
N GLY A 387 6.47 -7.15 -11.95
CA GLY A 387 7.18 -6.01 -11.38
C GLY A 387 6.34 -4.73 -11.44
N ALA A 388 6.41 -3.86 -10.43
CA ALA A 388 5.71 -2.57 -10.43
C ALA A 388 6.14 -1.64 -11.57
N GLY A 389 7.32 -1.87 -12.18
CA GLY A 389 7.82 -1.15 -13.35
C GLY A 389 7.55 -1.82 -14.69
N THR A 390 7.05 -3.07 -14.72
CA THR A 390 6.94 -3.86 -15.94
C THR A 390 5.47 -4.05 -16.31
N ALA A 391 5.09 -3.67 -17.53
CA ALA A 391 3.78 -4.04 -18.05
C ALA A 391 3.72 -5.57 -18.22
N ILE A 392 2.79 -6.25 -17.56
CA ILE A 392 2.55 -7.67 -17.82
C ILE A 392 1.93 -7.78 -19.23
N GLY A 393 2.74 -8.23 -20.19
CA GLY A 393 2.29 -8.53 -21.55
C GLY A 393 1.30 -9.70 -21.51
N LYS A 394 0.13 -9.50 -22.11
CA LYS A 394 -0.93 -10.52 -22.27
C LYS A 394 -0.47 -11.73 -23.08
#